data_AF-A0A9X8YRS5-F1
#
_entry.id   AF-A0A9X8YRS5-F1
#
_cell.length_a   1.000
_cell.length_b   1.000
_cell.length_c   1.000
_cell.angle_alpha   90.00
_cell.angle_beta   90.00
_cell.angle_gamma   90.00
#
_symmetry.space_group_name_H-M   'P 1'
#
loop_
_entity.id
_entity.type
_entity.pdbx_description
1 polymer ?
#
loop_
_entity_poly.entity_id
_entity_poly.type
_entity_poly.pdbx_seq_one_letter_code
_entity_poly.pdbx_strand_id
1 'polypeptide(L)' 'RTLARLAPRKLSTMKAPVLFASEVATGLFGHLVGAISGSSVYRKSTFLLDSLGKQILPEWLTVEEHPHLLKGLASTPF' A
#
# COMPACT_ATOMS: atom_id res chain seq x y z
N ARG A 1 -9.92 -21.34 -2.44
CA ARG A 1 -9.15 -20.57 -3.45
C ARG A 1 -9.00 -21.30 -4.79
N THR A 2 -8.60 -22.57 -4.81
CA THR A 2 -8.30 -23.31 -6.07
C THR A 2 -9.52 -23.47 -7.00
N LEU A 3 -10.66 -23.92 -6.48
CA LEU A 3 -11.87 -24.10 -7.30
C LEU A 3 -12.41 -22.79 -7.89
N ALA A 4 -12.25 -21.68 -7.16
CA ALA A 4 -12.71 -20.35 -7.59
C ALA A 4 -11.92 -19.78 -8.79
N ARG A 5 -10.81 -20.42 -9.18
CA ARG A 5 -9.94 -19.98 -10.29
C ARG A 5 -10.18 -20.79 -11.58
N LEU A 6 -11.10 -21.75 -11.58
CA LEU A 6 -11.38 -22.56 -12.76
C LEU A 6 -12.02 -21.72 -13.88
N ALA A 7 -11.58 -21.96 -15.12
CA ALA A 7 -12.09 -21.33 -16.34
C ALA A 7 -12.15 -19.79 -16.32
N PRO A 8 -11.02 -19.08 -16.11
CA PRO A 8 -11.00 -17.62 -16.18
C PRO A 8 -11.34 -17.13 -17.59
N ARG A 9 -11.94 -15.94 -17.68
CA ARG A 9 -12.20 -15.27 -18.96
C ARG A 9 -11.36 -14.01 -19.06
N LYS A 10 -10.81 -13.77 -20.26
CA LYS A 10 -10.16 -12.51 -20.57
C LYS A 10 -11.24 -11.45 -20.83
N LEU A 11 -11.23 -10.39 -20.04
CA LEU A 11 -12.11 -9.24 -20.26
C LEU A 11 -11.61 -8.42 -21.47
N SER A 12 -12.54 -7.76 -22.17
CA SER A 12 -12.19 -6.75 -23.16
C SER A 12 -11.58 -5.52 -22.47
N THR A 13 -10.76 -4.75 -23.19
CA THR A 13 -10.20 -3.50 -22.67
C THR A 13 -11.31 -2.54 -22.29
N MET A 14 -11.33 -2.10 -21.03
CA MET A 14 -12.33 -1.16 -20.50
C MET A 14 -11.75 -0.37 -19.33
N LYS A 15 -12.40 0.76 -19.00
CA LYS A 15 -12.27 1.39 -17.68
C LYS A 15 -13.32 0.78 -16.77
N ALA A 16 -12.93 0.29 -15.60
CA ALA A 16 -13.83 -0.35 -14.64
C ALA A 16 -13.38 -0.03 -13.21
N PRO A 17 -14.30 -0.03 -12.23
CA PRO A 17 -13.92 -0.01 -10.82
C PRO A 17 -13.12 -1.27 -10.48
N VAL A 18 -12.05 -1.11 -9.68
CA VAL A 18 -11.16 -2.20 -9.25
C VAL A 18 -11.18 -2.28 -7.73
N LEU A 19 -11.46 -3.47 -7.20
CA LEU A 19 -11.37 -3.77 -5.78
C LEU A 19 -10.09 -4.56 -5.51
N PHE A 20 -9.20 -4.02 -4.70
CA PHE A 20 -8.04 -4.75 -4.19
C PHE A 20 -8.48 -5.64 -3.03
N ALA A 21 -8.38 -6.96 -3.19
CA ALA A 21 -8.61 -7.90 -2.09
C ALA A 21 -7.59 -7.65 -0.96
N SER A 22 -7.96 -7.95 0.29
CA SER A 22 -7.12 -7.69 1.47
C SER A 22 -5.69 -8.23 1.35
N GLU A 23 -5.53 -9.40 0.73
CA GLU A 23 -4.25 -10.07 0.49
C GLU A 23 -3.28 -9.27 -0.40
N VAL A 24 -3.80 -8.40 -1.28
CA VAL A 24 -3.00 -7.56 -2.18
C VAL A 24 -3.08 -6.08 -1.84
N ALA A 25 -4.09 -5.65 -1.08
CA ALA A 25 -4.25 -4.27 -0.64
C ALA A 25 -3.08 -3.80 0.25
N THR A 26 -2.48 -4.71 1.02
CA THR A 26 -1.26 -4.42 1.81
C THR A 26 -0.09 -3.97 0.93
N GLY A 27 0.06 -4.53 -0.27
CA GLY A 27 1.11 -4.16 -1.22
C GLY A 27 0.96 -2.72 -1.75
N LEU A 28 -0.28 -2.25 -1.92
CA LEU A 28 -0.55 -0.87 -2.32
C LEU A 28 0.01 0.12 -1.29
N PHE A 29 -0.22 -0.13 0.00
CA PHE A 29 0.36 0.69 1.08
C PHE A 29 1.85 0.42 1.28
N GLY A 30 2.36 -0.76 0.94
CA GLY A 30 3.80 -1.03 0.91
C GLY A 30 4.57 -0.09 -0.04
N HIS A 31 3.97 0.29 -1.18
CA HIS A 31 4.57 1.28 -2.07
C HIS A 31 4.65 2.68 -1.45
N LEU A 32 3.72 3.04 -0.56
CA LEU A 32 3.79 4.30 0.18
C LEU A 32 5.02 4.33 1.07
N VAL A 33 5.35 3.25 1.78
CA VAL A 33 6.56 3.15 2.63
C VAL A 33 7.82 3.45 1.84
N GLY A 34 7.96 2.88 0.64
CA GLY A 34 9.10 3.17 -0.25
C GLY A 34 9.13 4.62 -0.71
N ALA A 35 7.97 5.19 -1.05
CA ALA A 35 7.84 6.56 -1.54
C ALA A 35 8.17 7.62 -0.48
N ILE A 36 7.92 7.35 0.81
CA ILE A 36 8.21 8.28 1.92
C ILE A 36 9.58 8.03 2.58
N SER A 37 10.30 6.98 2.17
CA SER A 37 11.59 6.65 2.77
C SER A 37 12.61 7.79 2.63
N GLY A 38 13.33 8.08 3.71
CA GLY A 38 14.29 9.19 3.75
C GLY A 38 15.38 9.08 2.68
N SER A 39 15.80 7.86 2.34
CA SER A 39 16.72 7.60 1.23
C SER A 39 16.18 8.07 -0.13
N SER A 40 14.89 7.82 -0.42
CA SER A 40 14.25 8.25 -1.67
C SER A 40 14.00 9.76 -1.69
N VAL A 41 13.61 10.34 -0.55
CA VAL A 41 13.41 11.79 -0.41
C VAL A 41 14.73 12.53 -0.62
N TYR A 42 15.80 12.12 0.08
CA TYR A 42 17.13 12.74 -0.02
C TYR A 42 17.69 12.69 -1.45
N ARG A 43 17.55 11.55 -2.14
CA ARG A 43 17.97 11.38 -3.53
C ARG A 43 17.01 11.98 -4.55
N LYS A 44 15.91 12.61 -4.11
CA LYS A 44 14.85 13.14 -4.99
C LYS A 44 14.30 12.09 -5.96
N SER A 45 14.26 10.83 -5.53
CA SER A 45 13.88 9.67 -6.35
C SER A 45 12.50 9.12 -5.97
N THR A 46 11.58 9.99 -5.57
CA THR A 46 10.19 9.65 -5.19
C THR A 46 9.22 10.63 -5.85
N PHE A 47 8.03 10.13 -6.18
CA PHE A 47 6.92 10.96 -6.67
C PHE A 47 6.26 11.78 -5.56
N LEU A 48 6.58 11.52 -4.28
CA LEU A 48 6.03 12.23 -3.11
C LEU A 48 6.97 13.32 -2.56
N LEU A 49 7.99 13.73 -3.32
CA LEU A 49 9.03 14.66 -2.85
C LEU A 49 8.48 15.93 -2.20
N ASP A 50 7.48 16.56 -2.85
CA ASP A 50 6.87 17.81 -2.39
C ASP A 50 5.49 17.59 -1.73
N SER A 51 5.23 16.38 -1.22
CA SER A 51 3.91 15.98 -0.71
C SER A 51 3.79 16.00 0.82
N LEU A 52 4.84 16.41 1.54
CA LEU A 52 4.80 16.52 2.99
C LEU A 52 3.70 17.51 3.42
N GLY A 53 2.82 17.08 4.33
CA GLY A 53 1.69 17.87 4.82
C GLY A 53 0.53 18.01 3.83
N LYS A 54 0.61 17.44 2.63
CA LYS A 54 -0.48 17.44 1.65
C LYS A 54 -1.35 16.20 1.81
N GLN A 55 -2.64 16.35 1.53
CA GLN A 55 -3.57 15.24 1.49
C GLN A 55 -3.33 14.37 0.25
N ILE A 56 -2.72 13.20 0.43
CA ILE A 56 -2.43 12.22 -0.63
C ILE A 56 -3.38 11.00 -0.62
N LEU A 57 -4.20 10.87 0.43
CA LEU A 57 -5.18 9.80 0.64
C LEU A 57 -6.53 10.43 1.05
N PRO A 58 -7.65 9.69 0.97
CA PRO A 58 -8.94 10.17 1.44
C PRO A 58 -8.89 10.63 2.91
N GLU A 59 -9.65 11.67 3.24
CA GLU A 59 -9.62 12.34 4.56
C GLU A 59 -9.92 11.39 5.73
N TRP A 60 -10.78 10.41 5.51
CA TRP A 60 -11.21 9.43 6.50
C TRP A 60 -10.22 8.27 6.70
N LEU A 61 -9.13 8.20 5.93
CA LEU A 61 -8.20 7.08 5.94
C LEU A 61 -6.94 7.42 6.74
N THR A 62 -6.67 6.62 7.77
CA THR A 62 -5.46 6.71 8.59
C THR A 62 -4.65 5.42 8.51
N VAL A 63 -3.32 5.54 8.45
CA VAL A 63 -2.39 4.43 8.55
C VAL A 63 -1.64 4.56 9.87
N GLU A 64 -1.83 3.59 10.75
CA GLU A 64 -1.21 3.59 12.09
C GLU A 64 -0.02 2.63 12.13
N GLU A 65 1.09 3.07 12.71
CA GLU A 65 2.24 2.24 12.98
C GLU A 65 2.24 1.82 14.45
N HIS A 66 2.29 0.51 14.69
CA HIS A 66 2.31 -0.07 16.04
C HIS A 66 3.56 -0.95 16.24
N PRO A 67 4.74 -0.36 16.49
CA PRO A 67 6.02 -1.08 16.47
C PRO A 67 6.20 -2.05 17.66
N HIS A 68 5.45 -1.84 18.75
CA HIS A 68 5.63 -2.54 20.02
C HIS A 68 4.45 -3.45 20.41
N LEU A 69 3.65 -3.91 19.44
CA LEU A 69 2.57 -4.86 19.74
C LEU A 69 3.15 -6.15 20.32
N LEU A 70 2.64 -6.56 21.49
CA LEU A 70 3.04 -7.81 22.13
C LEU A 70 2.76 -8.98 21.20
N LYS A 71 3.80 -9.77 20.88
CA LYS A 71 3.76 -10.90 19.93
C LYS A 71 3.35 -10.49 18.49
N GLY A 72 3.45 -9.22 18.12
CA GLY A 72 3.23 -8.77 16.75
C GLY A 72 4.28 -9.34 15.81
N LEU A 73 3.86 -9.74 14.60
CA LEU A 73 4.72 -10.43 13.62
C LEU A 73 5.92 -9.59 13.15
N ALA A 74 5.76 -8.26 13.12
CA ALA A 74 6.77 -7.30 12.70
C ALA A 74 7.18 -6.34 13.83
N SER A 75 6.86 -6.68 15.08
CA SER A 75 7.26 -5.87 16.23
C SER A 75 8.77 -5.98 16.46
N THR A 76 9.41 -4.85 16.73
CA THR A 76 10.85 -4.77 17.03
C THR A 76 11.07 -3.80 18.19
N PRO A 77 12.04 -4.06 19.11
CA PRO A 77 12.34 -3.15 20.21
C PRO A 77 13.11 -1.89 19.79
N PHE A 78 13.64 -1.84 18.56
CA PHE A 78 14.37 -0.71 17.95
C PHE A 78 14.37 -0.81 16.42
#